data_AF-A0A2A2K750-F1
#
_entry.id   AF-A0A2A2K750-F1
#
_cell.length_a   1.000
_cell.length_b   1.000
_cell.length_c   1.000
_cell.angle_alpha   90.00
_cell.angle_beta   90.00
_cell.angle_gamma   90.00
#
_symmetry.space_group_name_H-M   'P 1'
#
loop_
_entity.id
_entity.type
_entity.pdbx_description
1 polymer ?
#
loop_
_entity_poly.entity_id
_entity_poly.type
_entity_poly.pdbx_seq_one_letter_code
_entity_poly.pdbx_strand_id
1 'polypeptide(L)'
;MPIDATLPYDDQNVFAKILRDEIPSKRVYEDDYAVAFHDIAPVAPVHILVIPRGPYVSWDDFSARASDAEIAGFVRAVGHVARDHGLVAPGYRLLANIGGYAGQEGPHLHVHLFGGAPLGPMLARLASPASPMRRRVHDRYAPGGIRYMIFGRVKPLDAILATAEKKGLHRSLGAFQLTMLGIGAVIGTGIFVLTSEAAQKAGPGMLLSFLVAGFICAVAALCYSELASMVPVSGSAYTYTYAVTGEILAWMVGWALILEYAVGASAVAVGWSNHAVGLLNGIGFHVPAAISNADALMAHMYLAFGAAPSPDLTQAMAVGGWVNVPAIIVVSFVTWLLIIGTTESARVNARNVPIGLIGSLAICTIFYILVASGAIGAIGAQPVTSLAGKVLSPGTPEIAGRCAAIVASGALEPLVCSKEALVHVLDVINWPMIGRLVGLAAVLALPSVVLMMMFGQTRIFFTMARDGLLPNKLASVHPRYRTPHVVTLMTGVAAAVAAAILPVGKLADYSNAGTLFAFFMVAISVMVLRRTDPSRHRPFRTPAVYVVAPLAIIGCVVLYLSLPLTAKLVLPIWGLIGLVIYFGYSRSRSYVGRGIIDVVDDASMQPETARKLD
;
A
#
# COMPACT_ATOMS: atom_id res chain seq x y z
N MET A 1 -36.55 0.40 36.75
CA MET A 1 -35.55 0.77 37.76
C MET A 1 -35.20 2.22 37.53
N PRO A 2 -35.23 3.10 38.55
CA PRO A 2 -34.58 4.40 38.43
C PRO A 2 -33.09 4.14 38.26
N ILE A 3 -32.47 4.73 37.24
CA ILE A 3 -31.03 4.70 37.08
C ILE A 3 -30.47 5.62 38.16
N ASP A 4 -30.00 5.05 39.26
CA ASP A 4 -29.16 5.74 40.23
C ASP A 4 -27.81 6.01 39.57
N ALA A 5 -27.69 7.18 38.93
CA ALA A 5 -26.53 7.60 38.13
C ALA A 5 -25.72 8.65 38.88
N THR A 6 -25.32 8.39 40.12
CA THR A 6 -24.27 9.16 40.77
C THR A 6 -22.93 8.48 40.47
N LEU A 7 -22.28 8.87 39.37
CA LEU A 7 -20.88 8.50 39.15
C LEU A 7 -20.06 9.17 40.27
N PRO A 8 -19.25 8.43 41.05
CA PRO A 8 -18.40 9.03 42.08
C PRO A 8 -17.39 9.98 41.43
N TYR A 9 -17.14 11.12 42.07
CA TYR A 9 -16.18 12.11 41.58
C TYR A 9 -14.75 11.54 41.64
N ASP A 10 -14.03 11.59 40.52
CA ASP A 10 -12.65 11.10 40.41
C ASP A 10 -11.67 12.27 40.61
N ASP A 11 -11.01 12.35 41.76
CA ASP A 11 -10.02 13.40 42.05
C ASP A 11 -8.78 13.37 41.13
N GLN A 12 -8.59 12.30 40.35
CA GLN A 12 -7.51 12.15 39.38
C GLN A 12 -7.90 12.53 37.95
N ASN A 13 -9.13 12.99 37.74
CA ASN A 13 -9.60 13.44 36.43
C ASN A 13 -8.83 14.69 35.94
N VAL A 14 -8.83 14.90 34.62
CA VAL A 14 -8.05 15.98 33.97
C VAL A 14 -8.40 17.37 34.51
N PHE A 15 -9.67 17.64 34.81
CA PHE A 15 -10.13 18.93 35.33
C PHE A 15 -9.71 19.15 36.78
N ALA A 16 -9.77 18.10 37.62
CA ALA A 16 -9.25 18.16 38.98
C ALA A 16 -7.74 18.47 39.01
N LYS A 17 -6.98 17.90 38.07
CA LYS A 17 -5.55 18.19 37.90
C LYS A 17 -5.27 19.60 37.39
N ILE A 18 -6.13 20.12 36.50
CA ILE A 18 -6.07 21.52 36.07
C ILE A 18 -6.31 22.45 37.26
N LEU A 19 -7.34 22.19 38.08
CA LEU A 19 -7.65 23.00 39.25
C LEU A 19 -6.50 23.06 40.28
N ARG A 20 -5.69 21.98 40.37
CA ARG A 20 -4.51 21.88 41.23
C ARG A 20 -3.19 22.31 40.55
N ASP A 21 -3.25 22.85 39.34
CA ASP A 21 -2.08 23.27 38.56
C ASP A 21 -1.07 22.15 38.24
N GLU A 22 -1.49 20.89 38.28
CA GLU A 22 -0.66 19.73 37.91
C GLU A 22 -0.51 19.61 36.38
N ILE A 23 -1.49 20.14 35.63
CA ILE A 23 -1.50 20.14 34.16
C ILE A 23 -1.62 21.59 33.67
N PRO A 24 -0.76 22.03 32.75
CA PRO A 24 -0.81 23.39 32.22
C PRO A 24 -2.11 23.61 31.43
N SER A 25 -2.80 24.72 31.72
CA SER A 25 -3.96 25.20 30.97
C SER A 25 -3.81 26.68 30.65
N LYS A 26 -4.32 27.11 29.49
CA LYS A 26 -4.31 28.53 29.12
C LYS A 26 -5.53 29.22 29.72
N ARG A 27 -5.43 29.55 31.02
CA ARG A 27 -6.49 30.21 31.79
C ARG A 27 -6.81 31.60 31.24
N VAL A 28 -8.09 31.92 31.18
CA VAL A 28 -8.64 33.21 30.72
C VAL A 28 -9.49 33.90 31.78
N TYR A 29 -9.96 33.15 32.79
CA TYR A 29 -10.69 33.68 33.93
C TYR A 29 -10.54 32.75 35.13
N GLU A 30 -10.51 33.32 36.32
CA GLU A 30 -10.43 32.59 37.57
C GLU A 30 -10.98 33.45 38.72
N ASP A 31 -11.88 32.87 39.51
CA ASP A 31 -12.40 33.47 40.75
C ASP A 31 -12.52 32.40 41.85
N ASP A 32 -13.19 32.73 42.96
CA ASP A 32 -13.38 31.80 44.08
C ASP A 32 -14.27 30.58 43.74
N TYR A 33 -15.03 30.63 42.64
CA TYR A 33 -16.07 29.65 42.33
C TYR A 33 -15.83 28.87 41.03
N ALA A 34 -15.09 29.45 40.07
CA ALA A 34 -14.91 28.90 38.73
C ALA A 34 -13.54 29.22 38.13
N VAL A 35 -13.13 28.38 37.18
CA VAL A 35 -11.95 28.58 36.33
C VAL A 35 -12.38 28.43 34.87
N ALA A 36 -11.89 29.30 34.01
CA ALA A 36 -12.07 29.18 32.56
C ALA A 36 -10.75 29.17 31.82
N PHE A 37 -10.65 28.35 30.77
CA PHE A 37 -9.45 28.19 29.97
C PHE A 37 -9.79 27.76 28.53
N HIS A 38 -8.85 27.99 27.61
CA HIS A 38 -9.02 27.56 26.22
C HIS A 38 -9.03 26.03 26.08
N ASP A 39 -9.93 25.52 25.23
CA ASP A 39 -9.90 24.13 24.80
C ASP A 39 -8.60 23.83 24.03
N ILE A 40 -8.03 22.63 24.22
CA ILE A 40 -6.80 22.19 23.57
C ILE A 40 -6.99 21.85 22.07
N ALA A 41 -8.23 21.54 21.67
CA ALA A 41 -8.69 21.23 20.33
C ALA A 41 -9.91 22.10 19.96
N PRO A 42 -9.71 23.43 19.76
CA PRO A 42 -10.82 24.36 19.52
C PRO A 42 -11.57 24.06 18.22
N VAL A 43 -12.91 23.99 18.29
CA VAL A 43 -13.80 23.77 17.12
C VAL A 43 -14.53 25.04 16.66
N ALA A 44 -14.28 26.16 17.33
CA ALA A 44 -14.74 27.50 16.98
C ALA A 44 -13.61 28.51 17.27
N PRO A 45 -13.62 29.70 16.61
CA PRO A 45 -12.60 30.73 16.86
C PRO A 45 -12.46 31.13 18.33
N VAL A 46 -13.58 31.15 19.06
CA VAL A 46 -13.60 31.17 20.52
C VAL A 46 -14.22 29.86 21.01
N HIS A 47 -13.40 29.02 21.65
CA HIS A 47 -13.82 27.79 22.33
C HIS A 47 -13.15 27.73 23.71
N ILE A 48 -13.93 28.01 24.75
CA ILE A 48 -13.46 28.13 26.14
C ILE A 48 -14.30 27.20 27.02
N LEU A 49 -13.65 26.50 27.93
CA LEU A 49 -14.32 25.71 28.96
C LEU A 49 -14.40 26.54 30.23
N VAL A 50 -15.56 26.51 30.89
CA VAL A 50 -15.78 27.07 32.23
C VAL A 50 -16.15 25.92 33.16
N ILE A 51 -15.39 25.74 34.23
CA ILE A 51 -15.58 24.66 35.22
C ILE A 51 -15.74 25.24 36.63
N PRO A 52 -16.60 24.67 37.50
CA PRO A 52 -16.65 25.04 38.90
C PRO A 52 -15.41 24.48 39.61
N ARG A 53 -15.00 25.12 40.71
CA ARG A 53 -13.91 24.61 41.56
C ARG A 53 -14.31 23.40 42.38
N GLY A 54 -15.58 23.30 42.76
CA GLY A 54 -16.07 22.19 43.56
C GLY A 54 -16.12 20.87 42.76
N PRO A 55 -16.09 19.72 43.46
CA PRO A 55 -16.02 18.41 42.83
C PRO A 55 -17.41 17.94 42.35
N TYR A 56 -17.89 18.53 41.27
CA TYR A 56 -19.20 18.26 40.69
C TYR A 56 -19.06 17.52 39.37
N VAL A 57 -19.83 16.45 39.15
CA VAL A 57 -19.73 15.61 37.93
C VAL A 57 -20.78 15.97 36.87
N SER A 58 -21.92 16.52 37.27
CA SER A 58 -23.07 16.80 36.40
C SER A 58 -23.84 18.04 36.86
N TRP A 59 -24.79 18.49 36.03
CA TRP A 59 -25.72 19.58 36.41
C TRP A 59 -26.64 19.17 37.56
N ASP A 60 -27.14 17.94 37.57
CA ASP A 60 -28.00 17.44 38.65
C ASP A 60 -27.24 17.42 39.98
N ASP A 61 -26.01 16.93 39.94
CA ASP A 61 -25.09 16.87 41.08
C ASP A 61 -24.71 18.27 41.61
N PHE A 62 -24.39 19.19 40.72
CA PHE A 62 -24.12 20.60 41.06
C PHE A 62 -25.34 21.26 41.68
N SER A 63 -26.53 21.07 41.10
CA SER A 63 -27.76 21.68 41.61
C SER A 63 -28.18 21.15 42.98
N ALA A 64 -27.82 19.90 43.31
CA ALA A 64 -28.21 19.25 44.57
C ALA A 64 -27.22 19.53 45.71
N ARG A 65 -25.92 19.71 45.41
CA ARG A 65 -24.86 19.79 46.42
C ARG A 65 -24.19 21.16 46.55
N ALA A 66 -24.24 22.01 45.52
CA ALA A 66 -23.59 23.31 45.56
C ALA A 66 -24.38 24.31 46.41
N SER A 67 -23.65 25.21 47.08
CA SER A 67 -24.24 26.35 47.78
C SER A 67 -24.79 27.41 46.81
N ASP A 68 -25.72 28.24 47.29
CA ASP A 68 -26.26 29.37 46.52
C ASP A 68 -25.15 30.30 45.98
N ALA A 69 -24.08 30.47 46.75
CA ALA A 69 -22.93 31.27 46.36
C ALA A 69 -22.14 30.65 45.19
N GLU A 70 -21.90 29.33 45.22
CA GLU A 70 -21.23 28.62 44.13
C GLU A 70 -22.05 28.62 42.85
N ILE A 71 -23.37 28.41 42.95
CA ILE A 71 -24.28 28.48 41.80
C ILE A 71 -24.26 29.88 41.19
N ALA A 72 -24.41 30.92 42.02
CA ALA A 72 -24.38 32.30 41.57
C ALA A 72 -23.01 32.68 40.96
N GLY A 73 -21.91 32.25 41.59
CA GLY A 73 -20.56 32.47 41.13
C GLY A 73 -20.28 31.84 39.77
N PHE A 74 -20.59 30.55 39.61
CA PHE A 74 -20.39 29.83 38.35
C PHE A 74 -21.17 30.45 37.19
N VAL A 75 -22.45 30.78 37.40
CA VAL A 75 -23.27 31.44 36.37
C VAL A 75 -22.73 32.82 36.00
N ARG A 76 -22.26 33.60 36.99
CA ARG A 76 -21.62 34.91 36.74
C ARG A 76 -20.32 34.77 35.95
N ALA A 77 -19.50 33.75 36.25
CA ALA A 77 -18.27 33.46 35.53
C ALA A 77 -18.52 33.19 34.04
N VAL A 78 -19.50 32.34 33.70
CA VAL A 78 -19.88 32.06 32.30
C VAL A 78 -20.26 33.35 31.56
N GLY A 79 -21.07 34.20 32.19
CA GLY A 79 -21.48 35.49 31.60
C GLY A 79 -20.33 36.50 31.49
N HIS A 80 -19.38 36.49 32.43
CA HIS A 80 -18.19 37.34 32.41
C HIS A 80 -17.26 36.94 31.25
N VAL A 81 -16.94 35.65 31.13
CA VAL A 81 -16.10 35.12 30.05
C VAL A 81 -16.69 35.45 28.67
N ALA A 82 -18.01 35.34 28.50
CA ALA A 82 -18.68 35.70 27.25
C ALA A 82 -18.53 37.20 26.90
N ARG A 83 -18.61 38.09 27.90
CA ARG A 83 -18.44 39.54 27.70
C ARG A 83 -17.01 39.89 27.32
N ASP A 84 -16.04 39.37 28.05
CA ASP A 84 -14.62 39.68 27.86
C ASP A 84 -14.09 39.24 26.50
N HIS A 85 -14.68 38.19 25.93
CA HIS A 85 -14.31 37.68 24.60
C HIS A 85 -15.15 38.26 23.46
N GLY A 86 -15.92 39.32 23.72
CA GLY A 86 -16.67 40.04 22.69
C GLY A 86 -17.81 39.24 22.06
N LEU A 87 -18.35 38.24 22.77
CA LEU A 87 -19.31 37.29 22.21
C LEU A 87 -20.78 37.71 22.37
N VAL A 88 -21.07 38.70 23.19
CA VAL A 88 -22.45 39.11 23.51
C VAL A 88 -23.18 39.66 22.28
N ALA A 89 -22.54 40.57 21.53
CA ALA A 89 -23.15 41.17 20.35
C ALA A 89 -23.33 40.19 19.16
N PRO A 90 -22.32 39.38 18.76
CA PRO A 90 -22.48 38.40 17.69
C PRO A 90 -23.27 37.15 18.12
N GLY A 91 -23.45 36.93 19.42
CA GLY A 91 -24.06 35.74 20.00
C GLY A 91 -23.05 34.61 20.23
N TYR A 92 -23.41 33.69 21.13
CA TYR A 92 -22.61 32.53 21.51
C TYR A 92 -23.50 31.31 21.80
N ARG A 93 -22.89 30.12 21.82
CA ARG A 93 -23.53 28.88 22.25
C ARG A 93 -22.86 28.37 23.51
N LEU A 94 -23.67 28.00 24.50
CA LEU A 94 -23.25 27.21 25.66
C LEU A 94 -23.66 25.76 25.44
N LEU A 95 -22.76 24.83 25.69
CA LEU A 95 -23.02 23.39 25.63
C LEU A 95 -22.36 22.70 26.82
N ALA A 96 -23.07 21.79 27.45
CA ALA A 96 -22.53 20.88 28.44
C ALA A 96 -23.05 19.49 28.13
N ASN A 97 -22.15 18.53 27.95
CA ASN A 97 -22.52 17.13 27.78
C ASN A 97 -22.54 16.47 29.16
N ILE A 98 -23.66 15.85 29.53
CA ILE A 98 -23.83 15.20 30.82
C ILE A 98 -24.08 13.70 30.62
N GLY A 99 -23.21 12.88 31.19
CA GLY A 99 -23.27 11.42 31.12
C GLY A 99 -22.78 10.83 29.79
N GLY A 100 -22.64 9.50 29.77
CA GLY A 100 -22.09 8.77 28.63
C GLY A 100 -22.91 8.87 27.34
N TYR A 101 -24.25 8.95 27.44
CA TYR A 101 -25.12 9.10 26.28
C TYR A 101 -24.97 10.45 25.57
N ALA A 102 -24.54 11.50 26.29
CA ALA A 102 -24.24 12.80 25.72
C ALA A 102 -22.78 12.92 25.25
N GLY A 103 -21.93 11.93 25.51
CA GLY A 103 -20.50 11.96 25.19
C GLY A 103 -19.71 12.90 26.10
N GLN A 104 -19.99 12.90 27.41
CA GLN A 104 -19.19 13.66 28.37
C GLN A 104 -17.75 13.12 28.44
N GLU A 105 -16.77 13.93 28.06
CA GLU A 105 -15.35 13.59 28.07
C GLU A 105 -14.71 13.96 29.42
N GLY A 106 -15.07 13.21 30.47
CA GLY A 106 -14.47 13.33 31.81
C GLY A 106 -15.47 13.68 32.92
N PRO A 107 -15.33 13.11 34.13
CA PRO A 107 -16.29 13.23 35.23
C PRO A 107 -16.12 14.54 36.01
N HIS A 108 -16.22 15.69 35.34
CA HIS A 108 -16.29 17.03 35.95
C HIS A 108 -17.31 17.87 35.18
N LEU A 109 -18.13 18.65 35.88
CA LEU A 109 -19.08 19.56 35.25
C LEU A 109 -18.32 20.65 34.51
N HIS A 110 -18.52 20.75 33.20
CA HIS A 110 -17.90 21.78 32.39
C HIS A 110 -18.87 22.31 31.34
N VAL A 111 -18.80 23.61 31.09
CA VAL A 111 -19.58 24.29 30.06
C VAL A 111 -18.63 24.78 28.98
N HIS A 112 -18.87 24.33 27.76
CA HIS A 112 -18.20 24.84 26.57
C HIS A 112 -18.91 26.10 26.08
N LEU A 113 -18.11 27.13 25.86
CA LEU A 113 -18.51 28.43 25.34
C LEU A 113 -17.93 28.59 23.94
N PHE A 114 -18.82 28.59 22.94
CA PHE A 114 -18.47 28.70 21.52
C PHE A 114 -18.87 30.05 20.95
N GLY A 115 -18.01 30.64 20.12
CA GLY A 115 -18.30 31.89 19.42
C GLY A 115 -17.21 32.34 18.45
N GLY A 116 -17.28 33.61 18.04
CA GLY A 116 -16.33 34.25 17.12
C GLY A 116 -16.58 33.97 15.63
N ALA A 117 -17.59 33.17 15.29
CA ALA A 117 -18.09 32.96 13.93
C ALA A 117 -19.54 32.40 13.96
N PRO A 118 -20.29 32.44 12.85
CA PRO A 118 -21.63 31.82 12.78
C PRO A 118 -21.60 30.31 13.07
N LEU A 119 -22.35 29.86 14.09
CA LEU A 119 -22.32 28.47 14.61
C LEU A 119 -23.42 27.54 14.04
N GLY A 120 -24.27 28.04 13.12
CA GLY A 120 -25.40 27.28 12.56
C GLY A 120 -26.49 26.90 13.58
N PRO A 121 -27.46 26.04 13.21
CA PRO A 121 -28.50 25.55 14.13
C PRO A 121 -27.95 24.51 15.13
N MET A 122 -28.45 24.52 16.39
CA MET A 122 -27.98 23.63 17.49
C MET A 122 -28.51 22.20 17.35
N LEU A 123 -29.79 22.04 17.08
CA LEU A 123 -30.41 20.78 16.70
C LEU A 123 -30.89 20.94 15.26
N ALA A 124 -30.46 20.08 14.36
CA ALA A 124 -31.06 20.01 13.04
C ALA A 124 -32.56 19.75 13.25
N ARG A 125 -33.45 20.55 12.62
CA ARG A 125 -34.89 20.27 12.64
C ARG A 125 -35.10 18.79 12.32
N LEU A 126 -35.75 18.07 13.21
CA LEU A 126 -36.28 16.72 12.97
C LEU A 126 -37.40 16.85 11.93
N ALA A 127 -37.01 17.09 10.68
CA ALA A 127 -37.83 16.73 9.54
C ALA A 127 -37.68 15.22 9.36
N SER A 128 -38.72 14.48 9.70
CA SER A 128 -38.87 13.09 9.30
C SER A 128 -38.82 13.00 7.76
N PRO A 129 -38.08 12.07 7.14
CA PRO A 129 -36.71 11.66 7.39
C PRO A 129 -35.83 12.08 6.19
N ALA A 130 -35.19 13.25 6.23
CA ALA A 130 -34.16 13.63 5.25
C ALA A 130 -33.36 14.83 5.75
N SER A 131 -32.23 14.60 6.42
CA SER A 131 -31.40 15.70 6.92
C SER A 131 -30.62 16.40 5.79
N PRO A 132 -30.56 17.76 5.75
CA PRO A 132 -29.87 18.50 4.69
C PRO A 132 -28.34 18.47 4.77
N MET A 133 -27.77 17.90 5.84
CA MET A 133 -26.32 17.78 6.02
C MET A 133 -25.80 16.35 5.76
N ARG A 134 -26.68 15.32 5.80
CA ARG A 134 -26.41 14.07 5.06
C ARG A 134 -26.48 14.33 3.55
N ARG A 135 -27.27 15.29 3.06
CA ARG A 135 -27.35 15.60 1.63
C ARG A 135 -26.07 16.13 0.97
N ARG A 136 -25.10 16.74 1.66
CA ARG A 136 -23.87 17.18 0.93
C ARG A 136 -22.90 16.06 0.56
N VAL A 137 -22.98 14.91 1.24
CA VAL A 137 -22.24 13.70 0.86
C VAL A 137 -23.17 12.70 0.16
N HIS A 138 -24.44 12.61 0.58
CA HIS A 138 -25.41 11.65 0.05
C HIS A 138 -26.14 12.11 -1.23
N ASP A 139 -26.32 13.42 -1.51
CA ASP A 139 -26.87 13.88 -2.80
C ASP A 139 -25.80 14.08 -3.89
N ARG A 140 -24.51 14.14 -3.54
CA ARG A 140 -23.44 14.00 -4.57
C ARG A 140 -23.27 12.55 -5.05
N TYR A 141 -23.81 11.59 -4.29
CA TYR A 141 -23.71 10.15 -4.53
C TYR A 141 -25.05 9.44 -4.23
N ALA A 142 -26.17 10.02 -4.66
CA ALA A 142 -27.45 9.32 -4.61
C ALA A 142 -27.37 8.06 -5.49
N PRO A 143 -27.97 6.91 -5.10
CA PRO A 143 -27.97 5.66 -5.86
C PRO A 143 -28.68 5.71 -7.24
N GLY A 144 -28.99 6.90 -7.76
CA GLY A 144 -29.79 7.11 -8.97
C GLY A 144 -29.22 8.12 -9.96
N GLY A 145 -28.00 8.64 -9.76
CA GLY A 145 -27.34 9.50 -10.76
C GLY A 145 -26.67 8.67 -11.87
N ILE A 146 -26.48 9.24 -13.06
CA ILE A 146 -25.74 8.64 -14.19
C ILE A 146 -24.37 8.04 -13.74
N ARG A 147 -23.73 8.60 -12.70
CA ARG A 147 -22.52 8.05 -12.04
C ARG A 147 -22.71 6.64 -11.46
N TYR A 148 -23.84 6.36 -10.79
CA TYR A 148 -24.18 5.05 -10.23
C TYR A 148 -24.54 4.04 -11.33
N MET A 149 -25.14 4.53 -12.43
CA MET A 149 -25.54 3.73 -13.59
C MET A 149 -24.34 3.27 -14.45
N ILE A 150 -23.28 4.08 -14.56
CA ILE A 150 -22.11 3.76 -15.40
C ILE A 150 -21.00 3.01 -14.61
N PHE A 151 -20.77 3.34 -13.33
CA PHE A 151 -19.62 2.84 -12.57
C PHE A 151 -19.98 1.96 -11.35
N GLY A 152 -21.27 1.73 -11.08
CA GLY A 152 -21.70 0.87 -9.96
C GLY A 152 -21.38 1.44 -8.57
N ARG A 153 -21.01 0.57 -7.63
CA ARG A 153 -20.76 0.90 -6.22
C ARG A 153 -19.40 1.59 -6.04
N VAL A 154 -19.39 2.89 -5.75
CA VAL A 154 -18.16 3.69 -5.57
C VAL A 154 -17.98 4.01 -4.09
N LYS A 155 -16.76 3.83 -3.56
CA LYS A 155 -16.44 4.21 -2.18
C LYS A 155 -16.15 5.72 -2.11
N PRO A 156 -16.87 6.52 -1.30
CA PRO A 156 -16.63 7.96 -1.25
C PRO A 156 -15.21 8.26 -0.79
N LEU A 157 -14.49 9.10 -1.53
CA LEU A 157 -13.12 9.46 -1.18
C LEU A 157 -13.03 10.14 0.20
N ASP A 158 -14.07 10.87 0.60
CA ASP A 158 -14.12 11.54 1.91
C ASP A 158 -14.16 10.51 3.05
N ALA A 159 -14.83 9.38 2.86
CA ALA A 159 -14.84 8.29 3.83
C ALA A 159 -13.47 7.59 3.93
N ILE A 160 -12.77 7.48 2.80
CA ILE A 160 -11.40 6.95 2.75
C ILE A 160 -10.44 7.87 3.52
N LEU A 161 -10.55 9.19 3.34
CA LEU A 161 -9.73 10.19 4.04
C LEU A 161 -10.05 10.27 5.53
N ALA A 162 -11.33 10.24 5.91
CA ALA A 162 -11.75 10.25 7.32
C ALA A 162 -11.21 9.03 8.10
N THR A 163 -11.17 7.86 7.46
CA THR A 163 -10.56 6.65 8.05
C THR A 163 -9.05 6.81 8.24
N ALA A 164 -8.38 7.52 7.33
CA ALA A 164 -6.96 7.77 7.42
C ALA A 164 -6.61 8.80 8.51
N GLU A 165 -7.39 9.87 8.66
CA GLU A 165 -7.15 10.90 9.68
C GLU A 165 -7.22 10.36 11.11
N LYS A 166 -8.13 9.41 11.39
CA LYS A 166 -8.29 8.77 12.72
C LYS A 166 -7.08 7.99 13.23
N LYS A 167 -6.08 7.65 12.39
CA LYS A 167 -4.91 6.81 12.77
C LYS A 167 -3.58 7.57 12.67
N GLY A 168 -3.54 8.78 13.24
CA GLY A 168 -2.43 9.72 13.08
C GLY A 168 -1.12 9.35 13.79
N LEU A 169 -0.23 8.63 13.11
CA LEU A 169 1.20 8.59 13.44
C LEU A 169 1.97 9.78 12.84
N HIS A 170 3.09 10.12 13.47
CA HIS A 170 3.93 11.29 13.16
C HIS A 170 4.46 11.24 11.71
N ARG A 171 4.47 12.39 11.02
CA ARG A 171 5.02 12.52 9.66
C ARG A 171 6.55 12.45 9.74
N SER A 172 7.19 11.51 9.04
CA SER A 172 8.63 11.24 9.20
C SER A 172 9.44 11.21 7.90
N LEU A 173 8.80 11.12 6.72
CA LEU A 173 9.53 10.99 5.43
C LEU A 173 9.59 12.28 4.60
N GLY A 174 10.80 12.80 4.45
CA GLY A 174 11.19 13.84 3.50
C GLY A 174 11.27 13.33 2.05
N ALA A 175 11.48 14.25 1.10
CA ALA A 175 11.57 13.91 -0.32
C ALA A 175 12.73 12.95 -0.63
N PHE A 176 13.90 13.20 -0.04
CA PHE A 176 15.08 12.35 -0.22
C PHE A 176 14.84 10.90 0.25
N GLN A 177 14.30 10.73 1.45
CA GLN A 177 14.01 9.39 1.99
C GLN A 177 12.99 8.65 1.13
N LEU A 178 11.99 9.35 0.59
CA LEU A 178 11.01 8.75 -0.31
C LEU A 178 11.61 8.38 -1.66
N THR A 179 12.51 9.21 -2.21
CA THR A 179 13.26 8.87 -3.42
C THR A 179 14.12 7.62 -3.18
N MET A 180 14.83 7.55 -2.05
CA MET A 180 15.65 6.38 -1.71
C MET A 180 14.79 5.13 -1.52
N LEU A 181 13.62 5.24 -0.87
CA LEU A 181 12.67 4.15 -0.75
C LEU A 181 12.19 3.68 -2.13
N GLY A 182 11.88 4.62 -3.04
CA GLY A 182 11.51 4.32 -4.42
C GLY A 182 12.63 3.62 -5.19
N ILE A 183 13.88 4.07 -5.07
CA ILE A 183 15.04 3.43 -5.70
C ILE A 183 15.21 2.01 -5.16
N GLY A 184 15.15 1.82 -3.84
CA GLY A 184 15.25 0.50 -3.22
C GLY A 184 14.13 -0.46 -3.67
N ALA A 185 12.93 0.06 -3.95
CA ALA A 185 11.81 -0.74 -4.45
C ALA A 185 11.91 -1.08 -5.95
N VAL A 186 12.57 -0.23 -6.75
CA VAL A 186 12.69 -0.40 -8.22
C VAL A 186 13.96 -1.17 -8.61
N ILE A 187 15.08 -0.92 -7.91
CA ILE A 187 16.35 -1.64 -8.14
C ILE A 187 16.27 -2.99 -7.44
N GLY A 188 16.06 -4.04 -8.24
CA GLY A 188 16.08 -5.42 -7.77
C GLY A 188 16.47 -6.37 -8.90
N THR A 189 15.88 -7.55 -8.92
CA THR A 189 16.18 -8.62 -9.89
C THR A 189 16.12 -8.18 -11.36
N GLY A 190 15.38 -7.11 -11.68
CA GLY A 190 15.34 -6.51 -13.01
C GLY A 190 16.71 -6.20 -13.60
N ILE A 191 17.56 -5.48 -12.86
CA ILE A 191 18.88 -5.07 -13.38
C ILE A 191 19.94 -6.15 -13.18
N PHE A 192 19.82 -6.89 -12.08
CA PHE A 192 20.80 -7.87 -11.64
C PHE A 192 20.71 -9.18 -12.45
N VAL A 193 19.51 -9.55 -12.88
CA VAL A 193 19.24 -10.84 -13.55
C VAL A 193 18.48 -10.66 -14.87
N LEU A 194 17.35 -9.93 -14.90
CA LEU A 194 16.51 -9.85 -16.10
C LEU A 194 17.17 -9.10 -17.28
N THR A 195 18.35 -8.50 -17.08
CA THR A 195 19.20 -7.98 -18.17
C THR A 195 19.55 -9.08 -19.18
N SER A 196 19.81 -10.32 -18.75
CA SER A 196 20.08 -11.45 -19.66
C SER A 196 18.83 -11.86 -20.44
N GLU A 197 17.67 -11.88 -19.78
CA GLU A 197 16.38 -12.16 -20.40
C GLU A 197 15.99 -11.07 -21.42
N ALA A 198 16.28 -9.81 -21.11
CA ALA A 198 16.07 -8.68 -22.02
C ALA A 198 16.97 -8.76 -23.26
N ALA A 199 18.24 -9.14 -23.07
CA ALA A 199 19.16 -9.43 -24.17
C ALA A 199 18.63 -10.56 -25.08
N GLN A 200 18.04 -11.61 -24.50
CA GLN A 200 17.45 -12.69 -25.28
C GLN A 200 16.24 -12.25 -26.11
N LYS A 201 15.41 -11.34 -25.59
CA LYS A 201 14.22 -10.83 -26.30
C LYS A 201 14.58 -9.83 -27.39
N ALA A 202 15.44 -8.87 -27.07
CA ALA A 202 15.62 -7.66 -27.87
C ALA A 202 17.02 -7.51 -28.48
N GLY A 203 17.94 -8.40 -28.15
CA GLY A 203 19.33 -8.28 -28.56
C GLY A 203 19.97 -6.98 -28.06
N PRO A 204 20.87 -6.37 -28.85
CA PRO A 204 21.35 -5.00 -28.62
C PRO A 204 20.21 -3.94 -28.57
N GLY A 205 19.04 -4.25 -29.14
CA GLY A 205 17.84 -3.41 -29.06
C GLY A 205 17.22 -3.33 -27.67
N MET A 206 17.74 -4.07 -26.68
CA MET A 206 17.29 -3.95 -25.28
C MET A 206 17.47 -2.53 -24.71
N LEU A 207 18.46 -1.76 -25.20
CA LEU A 207 18.66 -0.37 -24.81
C LEU A 207 17.45 0.50 -25.17
N LEU A 208 16.95 0.35 -26.40
CA LEU A 208 15.74 1.01 -26.86
C LEU A 208 14.51 0.53 -26.07
N SER A 209 14.48 -0.76 -25.74
CA SER A 209 13.40 -1.34 -24.93
C SER A 209 13.34 -0.70 -23.54
N PHE A 210 14.48 -0.47 -22.88
CA PHE A 210 14.53 0.23 -21.59
C PHE A 210 14.14 1.70 -21.69
N LEU A 211 14.51 2.40 -22.76
CA LEU A 211 14.06 3.78 -22.99
C LEU A 211 12.55 3.88 -23.14
N VAL A 212 11.96 3.01 -23.96
CA VAL A 212 10.50 2.96 -24.18
C VAL A 212 9.77 2.58 -22.89
N ALA A 213 10.23 1.54 -22.18
CA ALA A 213 9.63 1.12 -20.92
C ALA A 213 9.74 2.21 -19.84
N GLY A 214 10.92 2.82 -19.67
CA GLY A 214 11.16 3.90 -18.72
C GLY A 214 10.28 5.11 -18.99
N PHE A 215 10.09 5.48 -20.26
CA PHE A 215 9.19 6.55 -20.66
C PHE A 215 7.73 6.25 -20.33
N ILE A 216 7.24 5.04 -20.64
CA ILE A 216 5.87 4.61 -20.32
C ILE A 216 5.65 4.59 -18.79
N CYS A 217 6.61 4.09 -18.03
CA CYS A 217 6.58 4.11 -16.57
C CYS A 217 6.56 5.55 -16.02
N ALA A 218 7.32 6.48 -16.62
CA ALA A 218 7.35 7.87 -16.18
C ALA A 218 5.99 8.56 -16.37
N VAL A 219 5.32 8.36 -17.52
CA VAL A 219 3.98 8.94 -17.74
C VAL A 219 2.92 8.29 -16.85
N ALA A 220 3.00 6.98 -16.61
CA ALA A 220 2.12 6.30 -15.65
C ALA A 220 2.34 6.81 -14.21
N ALA A 221 3.60 7.04 -13.82
CA ALA A 221 3.97 7.59 -12.51
C ALA A 221 3.46 9.01 -12.28
N LEU A 222 3.40 9.84 -13.33
CA LEU A 222 2.75 11.16 -13.24
C LEU A 222 1.26 11.04 -12.92
N CYS A 223 0.55 10.06 -13.49
CA CYS A 223 -0.84 9.78 -13.12
C CYS A 223 -0.94 9.26 -11.69
N TYR A 224 -0.07 8.33 -11.31
CA TYR A 224 -0.02 7.75 -9.97
C TYR A 224 0.23 8.81 -8.89
N SER A 225 1.12 9.76 -9.15
CA SER A 225 1.48 10.84 -8.24
C SER A 225 0.30 11.75 -7.91
N GLU A 226 -0.59 12.02 -8.88
CA GLU A 226 -1.79 12.82 -8.63
C GLU A 226 -2.72 12.11 -7.63
N LEU A 227 -3.05 10.82 -7.86
CA LEU A 227 -3.93 10.07 -6.96
C LEU A 227 -3.29 9.85 -5.58
N ALA A 228 -2.02 9.47 -5.54
CA ALA A 228 -1.29 9.20 -4.29
C ALA A 228 -1.11 10.46 -3.43
N SER A 229 -0.95 11.63 -4.05
CA SER A 229 -0.88 12.91 -3.32
C SER A 229 -2.23 13.35 -2.76
N MET A 230 -3.35 12.97 -3.40
CA MET A 230 -4.71 13.26 -2.92
C MET A 230 -5.17 12.27 -1.85
N VAL A 231 -4.77 11.00 -1.96
CA VAL A 231 -5.28 9.90 -1.15
C VAL A 231 -4.09 9.15 -0.53
N PRO A 232 -3.41 9.74 0.47
CA PRO A 232 -2.20 9.17 1.08
C PRO A 232 -2.55 8.06 2.08
N VAL A 233 -3.33 7.09 1.61
CA VAL A 233 -3.85 5.96 2.39
C VAL A 233 -3.28 4.66 1.87
N SER A 234 -3.24 3.65 2.75
CA SER A 234 -2.84 2.31 2.35
C SER A 234 -3.91 1.70 1.42
N GLY A 235 -3.47 1.08 0.31
CA GLY A 235 -4.35 0.35 -0.63
C GLY A 235 -4.11 0.64 -2.12
N SER A 236 -3.14 1.51 -2.46
CA SER A 236 -2.54 1.58 -3.81
C SER A 236 -3.59 1.79 -4.93
N ALA A 237 -3.33 1.27 -6.14
CA ALA A 237 -4.22 1.37 -7.30
C ALA A 237 -5.63 0.82 -7.04
N TYR A 238 -5.80 -0.18 -6.17
CA TYR A 238 -7.11 -0.69 -5.75
C TYR A 238 -7.98 0.41 -5.16
N THR A 239 -7.47 1.12 -4.14
CA THR A 239 -8.23 2.18 -3.45
C THR A 239 -8.58 3.32 -4.39
N TYR A 240 -7.66 3.70 -5.27
CA TYR A 240 -7.91 4.78 -6.24
C TYR A 240 -8.99 4.38 -7.25
N THR A 241 -8.91 3.15 -7.77
CA THR A 241 -9.88 2.59 -8.71
C THR A 241 -11.27 2.49 -8.06
N TYR A 242 -11.34 2.10 -6.78
CA TYR A 242 -12.60 2.00 -6.03
C TYR A 242 -13.25 3.37 -5.79
N ALA A 243 -12.45 4.39 -5.53
CA ALA A 243 -12.93 5.75 -5.31
C ALA A 243 -13.46 6.43 -6.57
N VAL A 244 -13.01 5.99 -7.76
CA VAL A 244 -13.29 6.69 -9.02
C VAL A 244 -14.18 5.87 -9.96
N THR A 245 -13.80 4.62 -10.22
CA THR A 245 -14.39 3.77 -11.27
C THR A 245 -15.29 2.67 -10.75
N GLY A 246 -15.30 2.43 -9.43
CA GLY A 246 -16.25 1.55 -8.75
C GLY A 246 -15.75 0.15 -8.42
N GLU A 247 -16.60 -0.60 -7.72
CA GLU A 247 -16.27 -1.82 -6.99
C GLU A 247 -15.78 -2.97 -7.87
N ILE A 248 -16.41 -3.22 -9.02
CA ILE A 248 -16.04 -4.37 -9.87
C ILE A 248 -14.65 -4.18 -10.49
N LEU A 249 -14.36 -2.97 -10.98
CA LEU A 249 -13.05 -2.64 -11.54
C LEU A 249 -11.98 -2.58 -10.44
N ALA A 250 -12.34 -2.04 -9.27
CA ALA A 250 -11.47 -2.08 -8.10
C ALA A 250 -11.15 -3.52 -7.68
N TRP A 251 -12.15 -4.39 -7.60
CA TRP A 251 -11.96 -5.81 -7.31
C TRP A 251 -11.00 -6.45 -8.31
N MET A 252 -11.21 -6.23 -9.61
CA MET A 252 -10.31 -6.75 -10.64
C MET A 252 -8.87 -6.25 -10.48
N VAL A 253 -8.69 -4.96 -10.19
CA VAL A 253 -7.36 -4.38 -9.92
C VAL A 253 -6.75 -5.00 -8.66
N GLY A 254 -7.47 -5.05 -7.55
CA GLY A 254 -6.98 -5.65 -6.30
C GLY A 254 -6.61 -7.12 -6.46
N TRP A 255 -7.45 -7.88 -7.17
CA TRP A 255 -7.23 -9.29 -7.48
C TRP A 255 -6.00 -9.51 -8.39
N ALA A 256 -5.79 -8.64 -9.37
CA ALA A 256 -4.59 -8.66 -10.22
C ALA A 256 -3.32 -8.31 -9.41
N LEU A 257 -3.37 -7.25 -8.59
CA LEU A 257 -2.24 -6.84 -7.73
C LEU A 257 -1.87 -7.94 -6.73
N ILE A 258 -2.85 -8.66 -6.19
CA ILE A 258 -2.61 -9.80 -5.29
C ILE A 258 -1.70 -10.84 -5.93
N LEU A 259 -1.96 -11.18 -7.20
CA LEU A 259 -1.13 -12.13 -7.95
C LEU A 259 0.21 -11.52 -8.31
N GLU A 260 0.21 -10.28 -8.82
CA GLU A 260 1.41 -9.53 -9.20
C GLU A 260 2.43 -9.51 -8.06
N TYR A 261 2.04 -9.06 -6.86
CA TYR A 261 3.00 -8.95 -5.76
C TYR A 261 3.53 -10.31 -5.28
N ALA A 262 2.72 -11.37 -5.30
CA ALA A 262 3.19 -12.72 -4.96
C ALA A 262 4.21 -13.22 -5.97
N VAL A 263 3.87 -13.15 -7.26
CA VAL A 263 4.71 -13.60 -8.36
C VAL A 263 5.97 -12.73 -8.48
N GLY A 264 5.84 -11.42 -8.24
CA GLY A 264 6.95 -10.48 -8.17
C GLY A 264 7.90 -10.79 -7.01
N ALA A 265 7.38 -11.09 -5.81
CA ALA A 265 8.19 -11.54 -4.68
C ALA A 265 8.94 -12.84 -5.02
N SER A 266 8.29 -13.79 -5.69
CA SER A 266 8.94 -15.00 -6.19
C SER A 266 10.04 -14.72 -7.20
N ALA A 267 9.80 -13.83 -8.19
CA ALA A 267 10.81 -13.46 -9.18
C ALA A 267 12.04 -12.87 -8.50
N VAL A 268 11.81 -12.00 -7.51
CA VAL A 268 12.89 -11.37 -6.75
C VAL A 268 13.68 -12.41 -5.96
N ALA A 269 12.99 -13.35 -5.30
CA ALA A 269 13.62 -14.43 -4.56
C ALA A 269 14.45 -15.39 -5.43
N VAL A 270 13.98 -15.73 -6.63
CA VAL A 270 14.77 -16.53 -7.58
C VAL A 270 16.01 -15.76 -8.02
N GLY A 271 15.89 -14.45 -8.28
CA GLY A 271 17.05 -13.61 -8.58
C GLY A 271 18.05 -13.54 -7.43
N TRP A 272 17.58 -13.44 -6.19
CA TRP A 272 18.44 -13.51 -5.01
C TRP A 272 19.15 -14.87 -4.90
N SER A 273 18.43 -15.97 -5.16
CA SER A 273 19.01 -17.31 -5.15
C SER A 273 20.15 -17.44 -6.15
N ASN A 274 20.00 -16.89 -7.37
CA ASN A 274 21.06 -16.92 -8.37
C ASN A 274 22.34 -16.26 -7.85
N HIS A 275 22.22 -15.10 -7.22
CA HIS A 275 23.37 -14.40 -6.64
C HIS A 275 23.97 -15.08 -5.42
N ALA A 276 23.14 -15.64 -4.55
CA ALA A 276 23.60 -16.38 -3.39
C ALA A 276 24.39 -17.64 -3.82
N VAL A 277 23.87 -18.38 -4.79
CA VAL A 277 24.53 -19.57 -5.35
C VAL A 277 25.82 -19.20 -6.07
N GLY A 278 25.81 -18.14 -6.89
CA GLY A 278 26.99 -17.63 -7.58
C GLY A 278 28.12 -17.24 -6.63
N LEU A 279 27.80 -16.48 -5.59
CA LEU A 279 28.76 -16.08 -4.56
C LEU A 279 29.33 -17.28 -3.80
N LEU A 280 28.49 -18.26 -3.43
CA LEU A 280 28.93 -19.49 -2.75
C LEU A 280 29.87 -20.32 -3.64
N ASN A 281 29.53 -20.50 -4.91
CA ASN A 281 30.38 -21.19 -5.88
C ASN A 281 31.72 -20.43 -6.05
N GLY A 282 31.69 -19.09 -6.10
CA GLY A 282 32.87 -18.24 -6.24
C GLY A 282 33.87 -18.30 -5.07
N ILE A 283 33.42 -18.71 -3.88
CA ILE A 283 34.29 -18.96 -2.71
C ILE A 283 34.62 -20.45 -2.51
N GLY A 284 34.25 -21.31 -3.45
CA GLY A 284 34.57 -22.74 -3.46
C GLY A 284 33.49 -23.65 -2.85
N PHE A 285 32.40 -23.09 -2.32
CA PHE A 285 31.26 -23.87 -1.82
C PHE A 285 30.29 -24.18 -2.96
N HIS A 286 30.47 -25.33 -3.59
CA HIS A 286 29.68 -25.72 -4.75
C HIS A 286 28.27 -26.18 -4.36
N VAL A 287 27.26 -25.38 -4.69
CA VAL A 287 25.86 -25.74 -4.44
C VAL A 287 25.38 -26.67 -5.55
N PRO A 288 24.88 -27.89 -5.23
CA PRO A 288 24.43 -28.82 -6.25
C PRO A 288 23.30 -28.25 -7.12
N ALA A 289 23.41 -28.46 -8.44
CA ALA A 289 22.39 -28.01 -9.42
C ALA A 289 20.98 -28.51 -9.07
N ALA A 290 20.87 -29.72 -8.49
CA ALA A 290 19.62 -30.34 -8.10
C ALA A 290 18.75 -29.47 -7.16
N ILE A 291 19.37 -28.63 -6.32
CA ILE A 291 18.69 -27.81 -5.29
C ILE A 291 18.81 -26.30 -5.52
N SER A 292 19.52 -25.86 -6.55
CA SER A 292 19.76 -24.43 -6.83
C SER A 292 18.83 -23.84 -7.89
N ASN A 293 18.12 -24.68 -8.63
CA ASN A 293 17.18 -24.28 -9.67
C ASN A 293 16.15 -25.40 -9.95
N ALA A 294 15.19 -25.14 -10.84
CA ALA A 294 14.13 -26.07 -11.22
C ALA A 294 14.10 -26.37 -12.73
N ASP A 295 15.23 -26.18 -13.42
CA ASP A 295 15.30 -26.24 -14.88
C ASP A 295 14.94 -27.64 -15.40
N ALA A 296 15.44 -28.71 -14.75
CA ALA A 296 15.11 -30.08 -15.11
C ALA A 296 13.64 -30.44 -14.79
N LEU A 297 13.10 -30.04 -13.63
CA LEU A 297 11.68 -30.27 -13.31
C LEU A 297 10.77 -29.65 -14.38
N MET A 298 11.05 -28.42 -14.77
CA MET A 298 10.29 -27.71 -15.80
C MET A 298 10.41 -28.38 -17.17
N ALA A 299 11.58 -28.90 -17.53
CA ALA A 299 11.77 -29.66 -18.77
C ALA A 299 10.88 -30.93 -18.81
N HIS A 300 10.85 -31.71 -17.72
CA HIS A 300 9.98 -32.88 -17.61
C HIS A 300 8.50 -32.49 -17.72
N MET A 301 8.12 -31.39 -17.07
CA MET A 301 6.76 -30.89 -17.11
C MET A 301 6.35 -30.45 -18.53
N TYR A 302 7.24 -29.80 -19.29
CA TYR A 302 6.98 -29.42 -20.68
C TYR A 302 6.69 -30.64 -21.55
N LEU A 303 7.50 -31.70 -21.43
CA LEU A 303 7.27 -32.96 -22.14
C LEU A 303 5.95 -33.62 -21.73
N ALA A 304 5.65 -33.66 -20.43
CA ALA A 304 4.40 -34.23 -19.90
C ALA A 304 3.15 -33.50 -20.42
N PHE A 305 3.23 -32.19 -20.65
CA PHE A 305 2.16 -31.38 -21.23
C PHE A 305 2.22 -31.24 -22.77
N GLY A 306 2.95 -32.14 -23.45
CA GLY A 306 2.88 -32.31 -24.91
C GLY A 306 3.88 -31.47 -25.71
N ALA A 307 4.93 -30.92 -25.09
CA ALA A 307 6.03 -30.33 -25.85
C ALA A 307 6.79 -31.41 -26.63
N ALA A 308 7.21 -31.10 -27.87
CA ALA A 308 8.01 -32.02 -28.67
C ALA A 308 9.41 -32.21 -28.05
N PRO A 309 9.91 -33.45 -27.93
CA PRO A 309 11.28 -33.69 -27.48
C PRO A 309 12.30 -32.93 -28.34
N SER A 310 13.25 -32.26 -27.68
CA SER A 310 14.33 -31.54 -28.33
C SER A 310 15.66 -31.81 -27.62
N PRO A 311 16.82 -31.70 -28.31
CA PRO A 311 18.11 -31.90 -27.66
C PRO A 311 18.35 -30.90 -26.53
N ASP A 312 17.84 -29.68 -26.66
CA ASP A 312 17.92 -28.64 -25.64
C ASP A 312 17.12 -29.02 -24.38
N LEU A 313 15.93 -29.63 -24.51
CA LEU A 313 15.17 -30.17 -23.37
C LEU A 313 15.90 -31.36 -22.72
N THR A 314 16.44 -32.27 -23.52
CA THR A 314 17.23 -33.40 -23.01
C THR A 314 18.43 -32.92 -22.22
N GLN A 315 19.13 -31.90 -22.70
CA GLN A 315 20.25 -31.30 -22.00
C GLN A 315 19.81 -30.64 -20.69
N ALA A 316 18.68 -29.92 -20.69
CA ALA A 316 18.14 -29.33 -19.46
C ALA A 316 17.82 -30.38 -18.39
N MET A 317 17.28 -31.54 -18.79
CA MET A 317 17.04 -32.67 -17.89
C MET A 317 18.35 -33.28 -17.36
N ALA A 318 19.40 -33.34 -18.19
CA ALA A 318 20.70 -33.91 -17.82
C ALA A 318 21.50 -33.03 -16.83
N VAL A 319 21.38 -31.71 -16.94
CA VAL A 319 22.06 -30.74 -16.04
C VAL A 319 21.49 -30.79 -14.62
N GLY A 320 20.27 -31.27 -14.46
CA GLY A 320 19.57 -31.35 -13.18
C GLY A 320 18.91 -30.02 -12.79
N GLY A 321 18.32 -29.98 -11.59
CA GLY A 321 17.53 -28.83 -11.12
C GLY A 321 16.09 -29.21 -10.88
N TRP A 322 15.80 -29.67 -9.66
CA TRP A 322 14.47 -30.14 -9.28
C TRP A 322 13.70 -29.08 -8.51
N VAL A 323 14.40 -28.29 -7.70
CA VAL A 323 13.78 -27.32 -6.81
C VAL A 323 14.79 -26.23 -6.46
N ASN A 324 14.33 -24.99 -6.40
CA ASN A 324 15.13 -23.86 -5.96
C ASN A 324 15.01 -23.68 -4.42
N VAL A 325 15.85 -24.39 -3.67
CA VAL A 325 15.85 -24.34 -2.20
C VAL A 325 16.28 -22.98 -1.64
N PRO A 326 17.35 -22.31 -2.14
CA PRO A 326 17.71 -21.00 -1.61
C PRO A 326 16.59 -19.96 -1.77
N ALA A 327 15.85 -19.99 -2.89
CA ALA A 327 14.69 -19.11 -3.07
C ALA A 327 13.57 -19.39 -2.04
N ILE A 328 13.29 -20.66 -1.72
CA ILE A 328 12.35 -21.03 -0.64
C ILE A 328 12.81 -20.46 0.69
N ILE A 329 14.10 -20.58 1.01
CA ILE A 329 14.68 -20.12 2.28
C ILE A 329 14.49 -18.62 2.43
N VAL A 330 14.84 -17.81 1.42
CA VAL A 330 14.73 -16.35 1.53
C VAL A 330 13.27 -15.90 1.62
N VAL A 331 12.35 -16.50 0.86
CA VAL A 331 10.91 -16.17 0.95
C VAL A 331 10.39 -16.54 2.34
N SER A 332 10.73 -17.72 2.84
CA SER A 332 10.28 -18.20 4.17
C SER A 332 10.83 -17.31 5.28
N PHE A 333 12.10 -16.92 5.19
CA PHE A 333 12.74 -15.99 6.12
C PHE A 333 12.05 -14.62 6.12
N VAL A 334 11.79 -14.04 4.94
CA VAL A 334 11.09 -12.76 4.81
C VAL A 334 9.64 -12.85 5.31
N THR A 335 8.96 -13.97 5.02
CA THR A 335 7.60 -14.25 5.52
C THR A 335 7.59 -14.26 7.05
N TRP A 336 8.54 -14.96 7.65
CA TRP A 336 8.71 -15.03 9.10
C TRP A 336 8.99 -13.65 9.72
N LEU A 337 9.88 -12.85 9.09
CA LEU A 337 10.15 -11.48 9.51
C LEU A 337 8.90 -10.59 9.47
N LEU A 338 8.07 -10.71 8.42
CA LEU A 338 6.82 -9.95 8.32
C LEU A 338 5.81 -10.34 9.40
N ILE A 339 5.77 -11.61 9.80
CA ILE A 339 4.88 -12.09 10.87
C ILE A 339 5.32 -11.53 12.23
N ILE A 340 6.62 -11.53 12.54
CA ILE A 340 7.16 -10.95 13.79
C ILE A 340 6.93 -9.44 13.84
N GLY A 341 6.91 -8.79 12.68
CA GLY A 341 6.60 -7.38 12.53
C GLY A 341 7.85 -6.57 12.24
N THR A 342 7.90 -6.04 11.01
CA THR A 342 8.79 -4.95 10.65
C THR A 342 8.05 -3.63 10.86
N THR A 343 8.62 -2.74 11.66
CA THR A 343 8.03 -1.42 11.94
C THR A 343 8.31 -0.45 10.78
N GLU A 344 7.72 -0.69 9.62
CA GLU A 344 7.64 0.28 8.52
C GLU A 344 6.44 1.22 8.79
N SER A 345 6.59 2.06 9.82
CA SER A 345 5.64 3.09 10.19
C SER A 345 6.14 4.46 9.73
N ALA A 346 6.00 4.71 8.44
CA ALA A 346 6.43 5.96 7.85
C ALA A 346 5.25 6.61 7.10
N ARG A 347 4.78 7.76 7.60
CA ARG A 347 3.72 8.53 6.96
C ARG A 347 4.35 9.54 6.02
N VAL A 348 4.07 9.41 4.73
CA VAL A 348 4.67 10.22 3.67
C VAL A 348 3.99 11.59 3.60
N ASN A 349 4.78 12.65 3.45
CA ASN A 349 4.25 13.98 3.14
C ASN A 349 3.73 13.99 1.69
N ALA A 350 2.45 14.29 1.49
CA ALA A 350 1.79 14.30 0.17
C ALA A 350 2.55 15.13 -0.89
N ARG A 351 3.20 16.23 -0.47
CA ARG A 351 4.01 17.08 -1.37
C ARG A 351 5.28 16.37 -1.88
N ASN A 352 5.83 15.43 -1.11
CA ASN A 352 7.07 14.72 -1.42
C ASN A 352 6.83 13.51 -2.32
N VAL A 353 5.58 13.02 -2.41
CA VAL A 353 5.20 11.82 -3.20
C VAL A 353 5.65 11.89 -4.66
N PRO A 354 5.36 12.97 -5.41
CA PRO A 354 5.76 13.05 -6.81
C PRO A 354 7.29 13.11 -6.98
N ILE A 355 7.99 13.82 -6.08
CA ILE A 355 9.46 13.93 -6.11
C ILE A 355 10.09 12.56 -5.89
N GLY A 356 9.60 11.80 -4.92
CA GLY A 356 10.08 10.45 -4.63
C GLY A 356 9.86 9.50 -5.80
N LEU A 357 8.66 9.48 -6.38
CA LEU A 357 8.31 8.56 -7.46
C LEU A 357 9.01 8.90 -8.78
N ILE A 358 8.99 10.16 -9.21
CA ILE A 358 9.61 10.59 -10.47
C ILE A 358 11.13 10.56 -10.36
N GLY A 359 11.67 11.02 -9.22
CA GLY A 359 13.11 11.03 -8.97
C GLY A 359 13.70 9.62 -8.96
N SER A 360 13.04 8.67 -8.28
CA SER A 360 13.49 7.27 -8.27
C SER A 360 13.44 6.66 -9.66
N LEU A 361 12.36 6.84 -10.43
CA LEU A 361 12.25 6.32 -11.79
C LEU A 361 13.29 6.89 -12.75
N ALA A 362 13.57 8.20 -12.67
CA ALA A 362 14.58 8.83 -13.52
C ALA A 362 15.98 8.25 -13.24
N ILE A 363 16.36 8.15 -11.95
CA ILE A 363 17.64 7.58 -11.53
C ILE A 363 17.74 6.11 -11.96
N CYS A 364 16.70 5.32 -11.72
CA CYS A 364 16.69 3.91 -12.11
C CYS A 364 16.77 3.74 -13.62
N THR A 365 16.04 4.54 -14.41
CA THR A 365 16.08 4.45 -15.88
C THR A 365 17.48 4.74 -16.42
N ILE A 366 18.13 5.80 -15.92
CA ILE A 366 19.52 6.12 -16.30
C ILE A 366 20.44 4.96 -15.91
N PHE A 367 20.29 4.42 -14.71
CA PHE A 367 21.10 3.29 -14.26
C PHE A 367 20.93 2.06 -15.16
N TYR A 368 19.70 1.71 -15.56
CA TYR A 368 19.43 0.61 -16.49
C TYR A 368 20.08 0.83 -17.86
N ILE A 369 20.02 2.05 -18.39
CA ILE A 369 20.65 2.41 -19.67
C ILE A 369 22.17 2.25 -19.59
N LEU A 370 22.80 2.74 -18.52
CA LEU A 370 24.24 2.64 -18.33
C LEU A 370 24.69 1.17 -18.26
N VAL A 371 24.03 0.37 -17.42
CA VAL A 371 24.33 -1.06 -17.30
C VAL A 371 24.13 -1.80 -18.62
N ALA A 372 23.01 -1.56 -19.32
CA ALA A 372 22.74 -2.17 -20.61
C ALA A 372 23.80 -1.82 -21.66
N SER A 373 24.17 -0.54 -21.73
CA SER A 373 25.21 -0.07 -22.66
C SER A 373 26.57 -0.71 -22.39
N GLY A 374 26.93 -0.85 -21.10
CA GLY A 374 28.16 -1.54 -20.68
C GLY A 374 28.13 -3.02 -21.02
N ALA A 375 27.02 -3.71 -20.75
CA ALA A 375 26.87 -5.13 -21.08
C ALA A 375 26.95 -5.40 -22.59
N ILE A 376 26.24 -4.60 -23.39
CA ILE A 376 26.28 -4.70 -24.87
C ILE A 376 27.70 -4.44 -25.39
N GLY A 377 28.37 -3.39 -24.87
CA GLY A 377 29.72 -3.03 -25.31
C GLY A 377 30.80 -4.03 -24.90
N ALA A 378 30.64 -4.68 -23.74
CA ALA A 378 31.62 -5.60 -23.18
C ALA A 378 31.58 -7.00 -23.81
N ILE A 379 30.40 -7.62 -23.86
CA ILE A 379 30.25 -9.03 -24.25
C ILE A 379 29.21 -9.28 -25.33
N GLY A 380 28.53 -8.21 -25.78
CA GLY A 380 27.40 -8.32 -26.69
C GLY A 380 26.14 -8.83 -26.01
N ALA A 381 25.02 -8.70 -26.72
CA ALA A 381 23.70 -9.09 -26.24
C ALA A 381 22.98 -9.98 -27.27
N GLN A 382 23.70 -10.81 -28.02
CA GLN A 382 23.08 -11.60 -29.10
C GLN A 382 22.17 -12.70 -28.53
N PRO A 383 20.94 -12.85 -29.04
CA PRO A 383 20.07 -13.94 -28.63
C PRO A 383 20.64 -15.31 -28.98
N VAL A 384 20.48 -16.28 -28.08
CA VAL A 384 20.81 -17.68 -28.34
C VAL A 384 19.68 -18.36 -29.12
N THR A 385 20.07 -19.16 -30.10
CA THR A 385 19.16 -19.97 -30.91
C THR A 385 19.28 -21.45 -30.55
N SER A 386 18.17 -22.16 -30.72
CA SER A 386 18.14 -23.62 -30.73
C SER A 386 19.01 -24.17 -31.86
N LEU A 387 19.31 -25.47 -31.81
CA LEU A 387 19.99 -26.17 -32.90
C LEU A 387 19.25 -26.07 -34.24
N ALA A 388 17.93 -25.88 -34.21
CA ALA A 388 17.10 -25.67 -35.40
C ALA A 388 17.07 -24.20 -35.89
N GLY A 389 17.90 -23.31 -35.32
CA GLY A 389 17.99 -21.90 -35.71
C GLY A 389 16.87 -21.00 -35.18
N LYS A 390 15.91 -21.54 -34.41
CA LYS A 390 14.83 -20.76 -33.79
C LYS A 390 15.32 -20.06 -32.52
N VAL A 391 15.05 -18.76 -32.38
CA VAL A 391 15.30 -18.01 -31.13
C VAL A 391 14.48 -18.60 -30.00
N LEU A 392 15.15 -18.95 -28.89
CA LEU A 392 14.51 -19.55 -27.73
C LEU A 392 13.79 -18.50 -26.90
N SER A 393 12.62 -18.85 -26.34
CA SER A 393 11.94 -17.94 -25.43
C SER A 393 12.70 -17.88 -24.11
N PRO A 394 12.91 -16.68 -23.55
CA PRO A 394 13.50 -16.53 -22.22
C PRO A 394 12.66 -17.23 -21.13
N GLY A 395 13.32 -17.71 -20.08
CA GLY A 395 12.74 -18.52 -19.02
C GLY A 395 12.15 -19.87 -19.45
N THR A 396 12.58 -20.47 -20.57
CA THR A 396 12.17 -21.82 -20.98
C THR A 396 13.26 -22.85 -20.68
N PRO A 397 12.93 -24.12 -20.37
CA PRO A 397 13.95 -25.12 -20.09
C PRO A 397 14.91 -25.35 -21.26
N GLU A 398 14.44 -25.17 -22.50
CA GLU A 398 15.28 -25.21 -23.71
C GLU A 398 16.46 -24.22 -23.64
N ILE A 399 16.24 -23.00 -23.13
CA ILE A 399 17.33 -22.02 -23.04
C ILE A 399 18.38 -22.46 -22.04
N ALA A 400 17.97 -23.04 -20.91
CA ALA A 400 18.86 -23.54 -19.88
C ALA A 400 19.74 -24.69 -20.43
N GLY A 401 19.13 -25.63 -21.16
CA GLY A 401 19.86 -26.71 -21.81
C GLY A 401 20.83 -26.21 -22.88
N ARG A 402 20.40 -25.25 -23.71
CA ARG A 402 21.27 -24.66 -24.75
C ARG A 402 22.47 -23.94 -24.14
N CYS A 403 22.24 -23.15 -23.09
CA CYS A 403 23.29 -22.45 -22.37
C CYS A 403 24.27 -23.42 -21.70
N ALA A 404 23.78 -24.47 -21.07
CA ALA A 404 24.63 -25.50 -20.49
C ALA A 404 25.51 -26.20 -21.55
N ALA A 405 24.98 -26.45 -22.74
CA ALA A 405 25.75 -27.03 -23.85
C ALA A 405 26.85 -26.08 -24.35
N ILE A 406 26.59 -24.77 -24.45
CA ILE A 406 27.58 -23.76 -24.86
C ILE A 406 28.72 -23.67 -23.84
N VAL A 407 28.39 -23.64 -22.54
CA VAL A 407 29.40 -23.60 -21.48
C VAL A 407 30.21 -24.90 -21.46
N ALA A 408 29.54 -26.05 -21.63
CA ALA A 408 30.22 -27.36 -21.67
C ALA A 408 31.18 -27.51 -22.86
N SER A 409 30.98 -26.78 -23.97
CA SER A 409 31.92 -26.78 -25.10
C SER A 409 33.17 -25.93 -24.87
N GLY A 410 33.30 -25.26 -23.71
CA GLY A 410 34.41 -24.36 -23.40
C GLY A 410 34.33 -22.99 -24.09
N ALA A 411 33.18 -22.64 -24.67
CA ALA A 411 32.96 -21.32 -25.22
C ALA A 411 32.71 -20.30 -24.10
N LEU A 412 33.01 -19.03 -24.36
CA LEU A 412 32.66 -17.94 -23.44
C LEU A 412 31.14 -17.91 -23.25
N GLU A 413 30.69 -17.91 -21.99
CA GLU A 413 29.28 -17.87 -21.65
C GLU A 413 28.62 -16.57 -22.19
N PRO A 414 27.59 -16.65 -23.04
CA PRO A 414 26.88 -15.47 -23.53
C PRO A 414 26.15 -14.73 -22.41
N LEU A 415 25.99 -13.41 -22.55
CA LEU A 415 25.23 -12.57 -21.59
C LEU A 415 23.86 -13.18 -21.25
N VAL A 416 23.17 -13.70 -22.26
CA VAL A 416 21.85 -14.31 -22.15
C VAL A 416 21.83 -15.51 -21.20
N CYS A 417 22.91 -16.28 -21.15
CA CYS A 417 22.99 -17.49 -20.35
C CYS A 417 23.25 -17.21 -18.87
N SER A 418 23.79 -16.03 -18.57
CA SER A 418 24.13 -15.66 -17.22
C SER A 418 22.90 -15.48 -16.34
N LYS A 419 22.94 -16.15 -15.18
CA LYS A 419 21.97 -15.99 -14.09
C LYS A 419 22.28 -14.77 -13.20
N GLU A 420 23.44 -14.13 -13.41
CA GLU A 420 23.97 -12.98 -12.66
C GLU A 420 24.58 -11.95 -13.63
N ALA A 421 23.77 -11.46 -14.57
CA ALA A 421 24.22 -10.72 -15.74
C ALA A 421 25.27 -9.62 -15.47
N LEU A 422 25.08 -8.81 -14.41
CA LEU A 422 26.01 -7.73 -14.09
C LEU A 422 27.35 -8.23 -13.52
N VAL A 423 27.32 -9.28 -12.70
CA VAL A 423 28.53 -9.92 -12.15
C VAL A 423 29.33 -10.54 -13.30
N HIS A 424 28.65 -11.26 -14.20
CA HIS A 424 29.26 -11.88 -15.36
C HIS A 424 29.95 -10.88 -16.28
N VAL A 425 29.29 -9.75 -16.60
CA VAL A 425 29.90 -8.69 -17.41
C VAL A 425 31.19 -8.18 -16.75
N LEU A 426 31.19 -7.98 -15.43
CA LEU A 426 32.37 -7.53 -14.68
C LEU A 426 33.49 -8.57 -14.67
N ASP A 427 33.16 -9.86 -14.57
CA ASP A 427 34.13 -10.95 -14.65
C ASP A 427 34.80 -11.01 -16.03
N VAL A 428 34.03 -10.88 -17.11
CA VAL A 428 34.55 -10.94 -18.49
C VAL A 428 35.45 -9.75 -18.83
N ILE A 429 35.18 -8.55 -18.29
CA ILE A 429 36.07 -7.38 -18.46
C ILE A 429 37.25 -7.37 -17.47
N ASN A 430 37.53 -8.52 -16.82
CA ASN A 430 38.64 -8.73 -15.90
C ASN A 430 38.56 -7.93 -14.59
N TRP A 431 37.34 -7.66 -14.10
CA TRP A 431 37.06 -6.95 -12.84
C TRP A 431 36.36 -7.85 -11.79
N PRO A 432 36.85 -9.07 -11.50
CA PRO A 432 36.11 -10.06 -10.73
C PRO A 432 35.90 -9.69 -9.25
N MET A 433 36.81 -8.89 -8.66
CA MET A 433 36.62 -8.41 -7.30
C MET A 433 35.40 -7.48 -7.19
N ILE A 434 35.20 -6.62 -8.20
CA ILE A 434 34.04 -5.73 -8.25
C ILE A 434 32.78 -6.54 -8.57
N GLY A 435 32.87 -7.53 -9.46
CA GLY A 435 31.79 -8.50 -9.70
C GLY A 435 31.31 -9.16 -8.40
N ARG A 436 32.23 -9.68 -7.57
CA ARG A 436 31.90 -10.29 -6.27
C ARG A 436 31.27 -9.31 -5.29
N LEU A 437 31.75 -8.06 -5.23
CA LEU A 437 31.14 -7.02 -4.39
C LEU A 437 29.72 -6.69 -4.83
N VAL A 438 29.47 -6.64 -6.15
CA VAL A 438 28.15 -6.45 -6.73
C VAL A 438 27.22 -7.63 -6.40
N GLY A 439 27.71 -8.86 -6.53
CA GLY A 439 26.98 -10.07 -6.13
C GLY A 439 26.61 -10.06 -4.65
N LEU A 440 27.56 -9.72 -3.76
CA LEU A 440 27.32 -9.57 -2.33
C LEU A 440 26.27 -8.47 -2.05
N ALA A 441 26.37 -7.32 -2.73
CA ALA A 441 25.38 -6.25 -2.60
C ALA A 441 23.98 -6.71 -3.02
N ALA A 442 23.85 -7.50 -4.10
CA ALA A 442 22.58 -8.08 -4.51
C ALA A 442 22.02 -9.06 -3.45
N VAL A 443 22.87 -9.92 -2.87
CA VAL A 443 22.47 -10.85 -1.80
C VAL A 443 21.97 -10.09 -0.56
N LEU A 444 22.57 -8.96 -0.21
CA LEU A 444 22.14 -8.15 0.93
C LEU A 444 20.90 -7.30 0.64
N ALA A 445 20.76 -6.81 -0.59
CA ALA A 445 19.68 -5.88 -0.97
C ALA A 445 18.36 -6.57 -1.35
N LEU A 446 18.39 -7.64 -2.15
CA LEU A 446 17.17 -8.25 -2.69
C LEU A 446 16.18 -8.79 -1.65
N PRO A 447 16.58 -9.28 -0.44
CA PRO A 447 15.62 -9.65 0.59
C PRO A 447 14.72 -8.49 1.01
N SER A 448 15.23 -7.25 1.00
CA SER A 448 14.42 -6.05 1.27
C SER A 448 13.36 -5.79 0.18
N VAL A 449 13.66 -6.15 -1.07
CA VAL A 449 12.71 -6.04 -2.18
C VAL A 449 11.63 -7.12 -2.07
N VAL A 450 11.99 -8.36 -1.71
CA VAL A 450 11.01 -9.42 -1.40
C VAL A 450 10.09 -8.96 -0.27
N LEU A 451 10.67 -8.40 0.80
CA LEU A 451 9.93 -7.84 1.94
C LEU A 451 8.93 -6.77 1.49
N MET A 452 9.36 -5.81 0.68
CA MET A 452 8.50 -4.74 0.17
C MET A 452 7.34 -5.27 -0.70
N MET A 453 7.61 -6.26 -1.56
CA MET A 453 6.58 -6.88 -2.40
C MET A 453 5.52 -7.60 -1.56
N MET A 454 5.97 -8.45 -0.63
CA MET A 454 5.07 -9.21 0.26
C MET A 454 4.29 -8.30 1.22
N PHE A 455 4.91 -7.22 1.69
CA PHE A 455 4.26 -6.23 2.52
C PHE A 455 3.17 -5.46 1.76
N GLY A 456 3.46 -5.03 0.53
CA GLY A 456 2.49 -4.38 -0.36
C GLY A 456 1.27 -5.25 -0.59
N GLN A 457 1.48 -6.54 -0.88
CA GLN A 457 0.42 -7.52 -1.05
C GLN A 457 -0.48 -7.66 0.17
N THR A 458 0.13 -7.81 1.34
CA THR A 458 -0.58 -8.05 2.60
C THR A 458 -1.48 -6.87 2.95
N ARG A 459 -1.04 -5.64 2.67
CA ARG A 459 -1.84 -4.42 2.83
C ARG A 459 -3.07 -4.42 1.93
N ILE A 460 -2.94 -4.81 0.66
CA ILE A 460 -4.06 -4.86 -0.28
C ILE A 460 -5.11 -5.86 0.19
N PHE A 461 -4.70 -7.09 0.53
CA PHE A 461 -5.59 -8.10 1.10
C PHE A 461 -6.35 -7.60 2.31
N PHE A 462 -5.63 -6.97 3.25
CA PHE A 462 -6.21 -6.45 4.46
C PHE A 462 -7.22 -5.33 4.18
N THR A 463 -6.93 -4.44 3.22
CA THR A 463 -7.89 -3.40 2.79
C THR A 463 -9.13 -3.99 2.10
N MET A 464 -8.97 -4.99 1.23
CA MET A 464 -10.09 -5.65 0.54
C MET A 464 -10.98 -6.44 1.50
N ALA A 465 -10.38 -7.12 2.48
CA ALA A 465 -11.12 -7.81 3.53
C ALA A 465 -11.90 -6.83 4.42
N ARG A 466 -11.33 -5.67 4.74
CA ARG A 466 -12.03 -4.59 5.45
C ARG A 466 -13.16 -3.95 4.67
N ASP A 467 -13.15 -4.06 3.35
CA ASP A 467 -14.26 -3.62 2.49
C ASP A 467 -15.36 -4.69 2.32
N GLY A 468 -15.21 -5.85 2.98
CA GLY A 468 -16.13 -6.98 2.91
C GLY A 468 -16.05 -7.78 1.61
N LEU A 469 -15.04 -7.51 0.77
CA LEU A 469 -14.85 -8.20 -0.52
C LEU A 469 -14.16 -9.56 -0.37
N LEU A 470 -13.43 -9.76 0.73
CA LEU A 470 -12.77 -11.02 1.08
C LEU A 470 -13.24 -11.52 2.46
N PRO A 471 -13.05 -12.81 2.80
CA PRO A 471 -13.39 -13.34 4.13
C PRO A 471 -12.69 -12.60 5.27
N ASN A 472 -13.43 -12.27 6.33
CA ASN A 472 -12.92 -11.52 7.49
C ASN A 472 -11.73 -12.20 8.20
N LYS A 473 -11.62 -13.55 8.11
CA LYS A 473 -10.47 -14.28 8.65
C LYS A 473 -9.14 -13.84 8.01
N LEU A 474 -9.15 -13.38 6.76
CA LEU A 474 -7.95 -12.85 6.11
C LEU A 474 -7.53 -11.48 6.69
N ALA A 475 -8.43 -10.77 7.38
CA ALA A 475 -8.09 -9.57 8.14
C ALA A 475 -7.64 -9.86 9.58
N SER A 476 -7.46 -11.14 9.97
CA SER A 476 -7.02 -11.47 11.33
C SER A 476 -5.61 -10.96 11.62
N VAL A 477 -5.44 -10.43 12.82
CA VAL A 477 -4.18 -9.84 13.30
C VAL A 477 -3.60 -10.74 14.39
N HIS A 478 -2.28 -10.90 14.41
CA HIS A 478 -1.58 -11.74 15.38
C HIS A 478 -1.71 -11.13 16.79
N PRO A 479 -2.09 -11.90 17.83
CA PRO A 479 -2.31 -11.36 19.18
C PRO A 479 -1.09 -10.63 19.77
N ARG A 480 0.10 -11.23 19.65
CA ARG A 480 1.38 -10.66 20.13
C ARG A 480 1.96 -9.55 19.25
N TYR A 481 2.16 -9.83 17.96
CA TYR A 481 2.90 -8.96 17.04
C TYR A 481 2.04 -7.88 16.36
N ARG A 482 0.71 -7.95 16.47
CA ARG A 482 -0.23 -7.02 15.84
C ARG A 482 -0.08 -6.91 14.31
N THR A 483 0.32 -8.01 13.68
CA THR A 483 0.56 -8.14 12.23
C THR A 483 -0.45 -9.08 11.55
N PRO A 484 -0.77 -8.89 10.26
CA PRO A 484 -1.70 -9.72 9.48
C PRO A 484 -1.13 -11.11 9.10
N HIS A 485 -0.89 -11.96 10.09
CA HIS A 485 -0.18 -13.24 9.94
C HIS A 485 -0.81 -14.27 8.98
N VAL A 486 -2.14 -14.41 8.93
CA VAL A 486 -2.79 -15.43 8.08
C VAL A 486 -2.55 -15.17 6.60
N VAL A 487 -2.74 -13.92 6.16
CA VAL A 487 -2.48 -13.54 4.77
C VAL A 487 -1.01 -13.65 4.47
N THR A 488 -0.14 -13.14 5.35
CA THR A 488 1.31 -13.20 5.14
C THR A 488 1.80 -14.64 4.98
N LEU A 489 1.31 -15.57 5.79
CA LEU A 489 1.67 -16.99 5.67
C LEU A 489 1.14 -17.60 4.37
N MET A 490 -0.13 -17.34 4.02
CA MET A 490 -0.75 -17.86 2.80
C MET A 490 -0.01 -17.37 1.55
N THR A 491 0.28 -16.07 1.48
CA THR A 491 0.98 -15.47 0.33
C THR A 491 2.45 -15.85 0.30
N GLY A 492 3.11 -15.96 1.47
CA GLY A 492 4.48 -16.44 1.59
C GLY A 492 4.66 -17.89 1.13
N VAL A 493 3.74 -18.79 1.49
CA VAL A 493 3.74 -20.17 0.99
C VAL A 493 3.54 -20.19 -0.52
N ALA A 494 2.57 -19.45 -1.04
CA ALA A 494 2.33 -19.37 -2.48
C ALA A 494 3.55 -18.82 -3.24
N ALA A 495 4.18 -17.77 -2.72
CA ALA A 495 5.38 -17.18 -3.29
C ALA A 495 6.59 -18.12 -3.20
N ALA A 496 6.74 -18.88 -2.12
CA ALA A 496 7.81 -19.86 -1.95
C ALA A 496 7.65 -21.02 -2.93
N VAL A 497 6.44 -21.53 -3.12
CA VAL A 497 6.15 -22.58 -4.12
C VAL A 497 6.42 -22.07 -5.53
N ALA A 498 5.98 -20.87 -5.88
CA ALA A 498 6.25 -20.30 -7.19
C ALA A 498 7.75 -20.06 -7.42
N ALA A 499 8.48 -19.57 -6.42
CA ALA A 499 9.93 -19.37 -6.49
C ALA A 499 10.72 -20.69 -6.53
N ALA A 500 10.16 -21.76 -5.96
CA ALA A 500 10.77 -23.09 -5.93
C ALA A 500 10.83 -23.74 -7.31
N ILE A 501 9.83 -23.52 -8.16
CA ILE A 501 9.63 -24.28 -9.40
C ILE A 501 9.66 -23.43 -10.67
N LEU A 502 9.32 -22.14 -10.61
CA LEU A 502 9.22 -21.31 -11.80
C LEU A 502 10.50 -20.50 -12.06
N PRO A 503 10.95 -20.42 -13.32
CA PRO A 503 12.10 -19.61 -13.68
C PRO A 503 11.78 -18.11 -13.61
N VAL A 504 12.82 -17.31 -13.33
CA VAL A 504 12.71 -15.87 -13.09
C VAL A 504 12.06 -15.10 -14.26
N GLY A 505 12.38 -15.43 -15.51
CA GLY A 505 11.79 -14.78 -16.68
C GLY A 505 10.28 -14.98 -16.81
N LYS A 506 9.77 -16.18 -16.46
CA LYS A 506 8.32 -16.45 -16.48
C LYS A 506 7.61 -15.71 -15.36
N LEU A 507 8.17 -15.72 -14.16
CA LEU A 507 7.65 -14.95 -13.03
C LEU A 507 7.60 -13.45 -13.36
N ALA A 508 8.65 -12.90 -13.97
CA ALA A 508 8.68 -11.51 -14.42
C ALA A 508 7.59 -11.21 -15.47
N ASP A 509 7.43 -12.06 -16.48
CA ASP A 509 6.40 -11.87 -17.51
C ASP A 509 4.96 -11.93 -16.93
N TYR A 510 4.72 -12.83 -15.98
CA TYR A 510 3.43 -12.94 -15.28
C TYR A 510 3.16 -11.75 -14.37
N SER A 511 4.17 -11.26 -13.66
CA SER A 511 4.07 -10.04 -12.84
C SER A 511 3.76 -8.81 -13.71
N ASN A 512 4.48 -8.64 -14.83
CA ASN A 512 4.32 -7.49 -15.72
C ASN A 512 2.89 -7.35 -16.26
N ALA A 513 2.20 -8.45 -16.55
CA ALA A 513 0.81 -8.42 -16.99
C ALA A 513 -0.12 -7.73 -15.97
N GLY A 514 0.07 -7.99 -14.67
CA GLY A 514 -0.68 -7.36 -13.58
C GLY A 514 -0.32 -5.89 -13.39
N THR A 515 0.97 -5.56 -13.36
CA THR A 515 1.45 -4.17 -13.19
C THR A 515 0.93 -3.25 -14.30
N LEU A 516 0.99 -3.70 -15.56
CA LEU A 516 0.49 -2.94 -16.71
C LEU A 516 -1.02 -2.68 -16.62
N PHE A 517 -1.79 -3.65 -16.13
CA PHE A 517 -3.22 -3.47 -15.88
C PHE A 517 -3.49 -2.44 -14.77
N ALA A 518 -2.72 -2.46 -13.68
CA ALA A 518 -2.84 -1.48 -12.62
C ALA A 518 -2.50 -0.06 -13.10
N PHE A 519 -1.42 0.12 -13.87
CA PHE A 519 -1.04 1.41 -14.46
C PHE A 519 -2.08 1.93 -15.44
N PHE A 520 -2.60 1.05 -16.30
CA PHE A 520 -3.72 1.36 -17.20
C PHE A 520 -4.94 1.88 -16.43
N MET A 521 -5.35 1.19 -15.36
CA MET A 521 -6.50 1.58 -14.55
C MET A 521 -6.28 2.88 -13.77
N VAL A 522 -5.06 3.16 -13.31
CA VAL A 522 -4.72 4.43 -12.66
C VAL A 522 -4.78 5.60 -13.65
N ALA A 523 -4.25 5.43 -14.86
CA ALA A 523 -4.33 6.47 -15.90
C ALA A 523 -5.80 6.80 -16.25
N ILE A 524 -6.65 5.78 -16.38
CA ILE A 524 -8.10 5.97 -16.56
C ILE A 524 -8.71 6.67 -15.35
N SER A 525 -8.37 6.25 -14.13
CA SER A 525 -8.91 6.81 -12.90
C SER A 525 -8.60 8.31 -12.77
N VAL A 526 -7.39 8.76 -13.11
CA VAL A 526 -7.09 10.21 -13.11
C VAL A 526 -7.95 10.96 -14.13
N MET A 527 -8.07 10.45 -15.36
CA MET A 527 -8.88 11.11 -16.41
C MET A 527 -10.36 11.20 -16.02
N VAL A 528 -10.93 10.13 -15.47
CA VAL A 528 -12.31 10.11 -14.99
C VAL A 528 -12.48 11.10 -13.84
N LEU A 529 -11.57 11.08 -12.86
CA LEU A 529 -11.64 11.97 -11.70
C LEU A 529 -11.55 13.45 -12.08
N ARG A 530 -10.76 13.80 -13.11
CA ARG A 530 -10.67 15.16 -13.67
C ARG A 530 -11.98 15.66 -14.25
N ARG A 531 -12.87 14.77 -14.70
CA ARG A 531 -14.20 15.11 -15.20
C ARG A 531 -15.26 15.05 -14.10
N THR A 532 -15.20 14.07 -13.21
CA THR A 532 -16.26 13.84 -12.21
C THR A 532 -16.13 14.74 -10.97
N ASP A 533 -14.92 15.15 -10.59
CA ASP A 533 -14.67 16.03 -9.45
C ASP A 533 -13.56 17.07 -9.77
N PRO A 534 -13.82 18.02 -10.68
CA PRO A 534 -12.79 18.95 -11.15
C PRO A 534 -12.31 19.94 -10.07
N SER A 535 -13.16 20.31 -9.10
CA SER A 535 -12.85 21.32 -8.08
C SER A 535 -12.05 20.79 -6.88
N ARG A 536 -11.85 19.47 -6.77
CA ARG A 536 -11.07 18.86 -5.69
C ARG A 536 -9.63 19.39 -5.62
N HIS A 537 -9.18 19.71 -4.41
CA HIS A 537 -7.80 20.12 -4.16
C HIS A 537 -6.81 18.99 -4.53
N ARG A 538 -5.74 19.36 -5.22
CA ARG A 538 -4.72 18.44 -5.75
C ARG A 538 -3.33 18.98 -5.40
N PRO A 539 -2.63 18.39 -4.42
CA PRO A 539 -1.27 18.83 -4.09
C PRO A 539 -0.32 18.67 -5.28
N PHE A 540 -0.51 17.63 -6.08
CA PHE A 540 0.13 17.45 -7.37
C PHE A 540 -0.92 17.26 -8.46
N ARG A 541 -0.74 17.95 -9.59
CA ARG A 541 -1.54 17.76 -10.81
C ARG A 541 -0.65 17.19 -11.91
N THR A 542 -1.04 16.06 -12.48
CA THR A 542 -0.45 15.54 -13.72
C THR A 542 -0.50 16.63 -14.80
N PRO A 543 0.65 17.00 -15.40
CA PRO A 543 0.70 17.98 -16.48
C PRO A 543 0.04 17.39 -17.73
N ALA A 544 -0.64 18.24 -18.52
CA ALA A 544 -1.29 17.85 -19.78
C ALA A 544 -2.00 16.47 -19.72
N VAL A 545 -2.85 16.25 -18.71
CA VAL A 545 -3.42 14.93 -18.40
C VAL A 545 -4.12 14.25 -19.60
N TYR A 546 -4.71 15.04 -20.50
CA TYR A 546 -5.34 14.54 -21.73
C TYR A 546 -4.36 14.10 -22.82
N VAL A 547 -3.06 14.28 -22.61
CA VAL A 547 -1.97 13.72 -23.42
C VAL A 547 -1.24 12.64 -22.64
N VAL A 548 -0.84 12.94 -21.40
CA VAL A 548 -0.05 12.04 -20.54
C VAL A 548 -0.81 10.75 -20.21
N ALA A 549 -2.08 10.83 -19.82
CA ALA A 549 -2.83 9.64 -19.44
C ALA A 549 -3.19 8.75 -20.65
N PRO A 550 -3.63 9.27 -21.82
CA PRO A 550 -3.78 8.45 -23.02
C PRO A 550 -2.48 7.80 -23.48
N LEU A 551 -1.35 8.51 -23.37
CA LEU A 551 -0.04 7.96 -23.69
C LEU A 551 0.33 6.81 -22.74
N ALA A 552 0.06 6.95 -21.45
CA ALA A 552 0.24 5.86 -20.48
C ALA A 552 -0.67 4.66 -20.80
N ILE A 553 -1.93 4.91 -21.15
CA ILE A 553 -2.91 3.88 -21.56
C ILE A 553 -2.42 3.11 -22.80
N ILE A 554 -2.09 3.83 -23.87
CA ILE A 554 -1.60 3.24 -25.13
C ILE A 554 -0.30 2.48 -24.88
N GLY A 555 0.64 3.07 -24.13
CA GLY A 555 1.89 2.43 -23.76
C GLY A 555 1.68 1.12 -23.00
N CYS A 556 0.80 1.10 -22.00
CA CYS A 556 0.49 -0.12 -21.25
C CYS A 556 -0.13 -1.20 -22.14
N VAL A 557 -1.04 -0.83 -23.05
CA VAL A 557 -1.65 -1.77 -24.01
C VAL A 557 -0.60 -2.33 -24.97
N VAL A 558 0.26 -1.49 -25.55
CA VAL A 558 1.32 -1.93 -26.47
C VAL A 558 2.32 -2.86 -25.79
N LEU A 559 2.75 -2.54 -24.57
CA LEU A 559 3.65 -3.41 -23.79
C LEU A 559 2.97 -4.74 -23.43
N TYR A 560 1.69 -4.71 -23.06
CA TYR A 560 0.92 -5.92 -22.76
C TYR A 560 0.78 -6.82 -23.99
N LEU A 561 0.49 -6.25 -25.15
CA LEU A 561 0.40 -6.98 -26.42
C LEU A 561 1.74 -7.55 -26.87
N SER A 562 2.86 -6.98 -26.41
CA SER A 562 4.22 -7.46 -26.66
C SER A 562 4.64 -8.63 -25.76
N LEU A 563 3.87 -8.96 -24.71
CA LEU A 563 4.17 -10.09 -23.84
C LEU A 563 4.02 -11.45 -24.56
N PRO A 564 4.60 -12.55 -24.06
CA PRO A 564 4.29 -13.89 -24.55
C PRO A 564 2.83 -14.26 -24.32
N LEU A 565 2.26 -15.13 -25.17
CA LEU A 565 0.86 -15.55 -25.05
C LEU A 565 0.55 -16.13 -23.66
N THR A 566 1.46 -16.91 -23.08
CA THR A 566 1.28 -17.48 -21.73
C THR A 566 1.05 -16.38 -20.69
N ALA A 567 1.80 -15.28 -20.76
CA ALA A 567 1.64 -14.15 -19.84
C ALA A 567 0.38 -13.33 -20.11
N LYS A 568 0.03 -13.13 -21.40
CA LYS A 568 -1.24 -12.50 -21.77
C LYS A 568 -2.46 -13.29 -21.31
N LEU A 569 -2.35 -14.61 -21.14
CA LEU A 569 -3.44 -15.45 -20.69
C LEU A 569 -3.57 -15.50 -19.16
N VAL A 570 -2.50 -15.22 -18.40
CA VAL A 570 -2.55 -15.20 -16.93
C VAL A 570 -3.60 -14.20 -16.44
N LEU A 571 -3.57 -12.96 -16.92
CA LEU A 571 -4.49 -11.91 -16.47
C LEU A 571 -5.98 -12.23 -16.74
N PRO A 572 -6.42 -12.61 -17.96
CA PRO A 572 -7.83 -12.94 -18.21
C PRO A 572 -8.28 -14.22 -17.51
N ILE A 573 -7.43 -15.26 -17.41
CA ILE A 573 -7.78 -16.50 -16.69
C ILE A 573 -7.92 -16.22 -15.20
N TRP A 574 -6.94 -15.56 -14.60
CA TRP A 574 -6.98 -15.15 -13.18
C TRP A 574 -8.13 -14.18 -12.90
N GLY A 575 -8.36 -13.25 -13.82
CA GLY A 575 -9.48 -12.32 -13.80
C GLY A 575 -10.82 -13.02 -13.84
N LEU A 576 -10.98 -14.06 -14.66
CA LEU A 576 -12.21 -14.87 -14.71
C LEU A 576 -12.46 -15.58 -13.38
N ILE A 577 -11.43 -16.18 -12.77
CA ILE A 577 -11.52 -16.76 -11.41
C ILE A 577 -11.96 -15.68 -10.42
N GLY A 578 -11.35 -14.50 -10.50
CA GLY A 578 -11.71 -13.35 -9.68
C GLY A 578 -13.16 -12.92 -9.87
N LEU A 579 -13.68 -12.91 -11.10
CA LEU A 579 -15.08 -12.58 -11.38
C LEU A 579 -16.04 -13.63 -10.81
N VAL A 580 -15.72 -14.91 -10.93
CA VAL A 580 -16.50 -15.99 -10.31
C VAL A 580 -16.59 -15.79 -8.80
N ILE A 581 -15.47 -15.49 -8.14
CA ILE A 581 -15.44 -15.17 -6.70
C ILE A 581 -16.23 -13.90 -6.40
N TYR A 582 -16.13 -12.87 -7.24
CA TYR A 582 -16.84 -11.61 -7.06
C TYR A 582 -18.36 -11.81 -7.07
N PHE A 583 -18.88 -12.48 -8.09
CA PHE A 583 -20.32 -12.71 -8.22
C PHE A 583 -20.83 -13.76 -7.23
N GLY A 584 -20.02 -14.77 -6.88
CA GLY A 584 -20.39 -15.81 -5.91
C GLY A 584 -20.31 -15.39 -4.44
N TYR A 585 -19.35 -14.53 -4.07
CA TYR A 585 -19.07 -14.16 -2.68
C TYR A 585 -19.07 -12.64 -2.45
N SER A 586 -18.23 -11.89 -3.15
CA SER A 586 -17.89 -10.50 -2.77
C SER A 586 -19.04 -9.51 -3.00
N ARG A 587 -19.81 -9.64 -4.09
CA ARG A 587 -20.91 -8.71 -4.43
C ARG A 587 -22.03 -8.70 -3.40
N SER A 588 -22.31 -9.83 -2.73
CA SER A 588 -23.36 -9.91 -1.69
C SER A 588 -22.87 -9.42 -0.31
N ARG A 589 -21.55 -9.35 -0.11
CA ARG A 589 -20.90 -9.06 1.19
C ARG A 589 -20.19 -7.72 1.27
N SER A 590 -19.96 -7.06 0.12
CA SER A 590 -19.42 -5.70 0.06
C SER A 590 -20.15 -4.75 1.01
N TYR A 591 -19.38 -4.05 1.83
CA TYR A 591 -19.90 -3.06 2.77
C TYR A 591 -20.53 -1.87 2.04
N VAL A 592 -19.92 -1.37 0.97
CA VAL A 592 -20.51 -0.34 0.11
C VAL A 592 -21.83 -0.84 -0.49
N GLY A 593 -21.87 -2.11 -0.89
CA GLY A 593 -23.09 -2.75 -1.40
C GLY A 593 -24.22 -2.90 -0.37
N ARG A 594 -23.88 -2.88 0.92
CA ARG A 594 -24.81 -2.94 2.06
C ARG A 594 -25.11 -1.56 2.66
N GLY A 595 -24.59 -0.48 2.07
CA GLY A 595 -24.73 0.88 2.59
C GLY A 595 -23.86 1.19 3.81
N ILE A 596 -22.91 0.30 4.15
CA ILE A 596 -21.97 0.46 5.25
C ILE A 596 -20.75 1.21 4.69
N ILE A 597 -20.71 2.52 4.93
CA ILE A 597 -19.66 3.42 4.42
C ILE A 597 -18.58 3.67 5.50
N ASP A 598 -18.98 3.60 6.78
CA ASP A 598 -18.08 3.57 7.91
C ASP A 598 -17.63 2.13 8.16
N VAL A 599 -16.33 1.89 8.15
CA VAL A 599 -15.77 0.67 8.73
C VAL A 599 -16.04 0.80 10.23
N VAL A 600 -17.12 0.16 10.70
CA VAL A 600 -17.34 -0.08 12.12
C VAL A 600 -16.07 -0.80 12.59
N ASP A 601 -15.28 -0.16 13.45
CA ASP A 601 -14.29 -0.89 14.24
C ASP A 601 -15.11 -1.89 15.05
N ASP A 602 -15.18 -3.13 14.57
CA ASP A 602 -15.83 -4.21 15.30
C ASP A 602 -15.14 -4.30 16.67
N ALA A 603 -15.91 -4.19 17.75
CA ALA A 603 -15.37 -4.22 19.11
C ALA A 603 -14.62 -5.55 19.37
N SER A 604 -14.93 -6.61 18.63
CA SER A 604 -14.20 -7.89 18.67
C SER A 604 -12.82 -7.86 17.96
N MET A 605 -12.52 -6.78 17.23
CA MET A 605 -11.21 -6.49 16.63
C MET A 605 -10.48 -5.35 17.34
N GLN A 606 -11.12 -4.71 18.31
CA GLN A 606 -10.45 -3.85 19.27
C GLN A 606 -9.84 -4.73 20.37
N PRO A 607 -8.65 -4.39 20.88
CA PRO A 607 -8.14 -5.06 22.07
C PRO A 607 -9.19 -4.93 23.18
N GLU A 608 -9.51 -6.02 23.86
CA GLU A 608 -10.06 -5.93 25.21
C GLU A 608 -9.19 -4.90 25.94
N THR A 609 -9.85 -3.84 26.41
CA THR A 609 -9.28 -2.80 27.25
C THR A 609 -8.22 -3.41 28.14
N ALA A 610 -7.00 -2.88 28.04
CA ALA A 610 -5.89 -3.26 28.89
C ALA A 610 -6.39 -3.42 30.33
N ARG A 611 -6.58 -4.68 30.73
CA ARG A 611 -6.59 -5.05 32.13
C ARG A 611 -5.19 -4.65 32.57
N LYS A 612 -5.11 -3.50 33.25
CA LYS A 612 -3.90 -3.06 33.94
C LYS A 612 -3.40 -4.28 34.70
N LEU A 613 -2.29 -4.82 34.25
CA LEU A 613 -1.49 -5.70 35.08
C LEU A 613 -0.70 -4.72 35.95
N ASP A 614 -1.14 -4.66 37.20
CA ASP A 614 -0.33 -4.18 38.32
C ASP A 614 1.00 -4.95 38.39
#